data_AF-A0A942KKW0-F1
#
_entry.id   AF-A0A942KKW0-F1
#
_cell.length_a   1.000
_cell.length_b   1.000
_cell.length_c   1.000
_cell.angle_alpha   90.00
_cell.angle_beta   90.00
_cell.angle_gamma   90.00
#
_symmetry.space_group_name_H-M   'P 1'
#
loop_
_entity.id
_entity.type
_entity.pdbx_description
1 polymer ?
#
loop_
_entity_poly.entity_id
_entity_poly.type
_entity_poly.pdbx_seq_one_letter_code
_entity_poly.pdbx_strand_id
1 'polypeptide(L)'
;MNLRGESGFSLAELAGVVAIIGILVSIAVASYTFTTSRAHSVACESNRRTLDGAVQLYRADNSGRAIDDITDLEPYIENPVSAFRCPAAPTVSLSYNATTGQIECAYHAE
;
A
#
# COMPACT_ATOMS: atom_id res chain seq x y z
N MET A 1 20.39 -49.33 26.77
CA MET A 1 21.10 -48.17 27.35
C MET A 1 20.06 -47.25 27.97
N ASN A 2 20.23 -46.85 29.23
CA ASN A 2 19.24 -46.05 29.97
C ASN A 2 19.58 -44.56 29.75
N LEU A 3 18.74 -43.83 29.02
CA LEU A 3 18.91 -42.40 28.70
C LEU A 3 18.55 -41.59 29.96
N ARG A 4 19.53 -41.33 30.83
CA ARG A 4 19.41 -40.39 31.94
C ARG A 4 19.91 -39.04 31.46
N GLY A 5 19.01 -38.10 31.19
CA GLY A 5 19.42 -36.72 30.93
C GLY A 5 18.42 -35.80 30.22
N GLU A 6 17.12 -36.07 30.20
CA GLU A 6 16.15 -35.12 29.67
C GLU A 6 15.66 -34.18 30.78
N SER A 7 16.44 -33.15 31.07
CA SER A 7 15.99 -32.01 31.89
C SER A 7 15.03 -31.17 31.05
N GLY A 8 13.72 -31.29 31.32
CA GLY A 8 12.69 -30.44 30.73
C GLY A 8 12.77 -29.00 31.23
N PHE A 9 12.24 -28.07 30.44
CA PHE A 9 12.16 -26.63 30.74
C PHE A 9 11.30 -26.38 31.99
N SER A 10 11.73 -25.49 32.89
CA SER A 10 10.94 -25.11 34.06
C SER A 10 9.73 -24.25 33.66
N LEU A 11 8.60 -24.43 34.34
CA LEU A 11 7.41 -23.59 34.15
C LEU A 11 7.72 -22.11 34.38
N ALA A 12 8.63 -21.79 35.32
CA ALA A 12 9.05 -20.42 35.59
C ALA A 12 9.88 -19.82 34.46
N GLU A 13 10.71 -20.64 33.80
CA GLU A 13 11.50 -20.21 32.64
C GLU A 13 10.59 -19.91 31.45
N LEU A 14 9.57 -20.75 31.22
CA LEU A 14 8.59 -20.51 30.16
C LEU A 14 7.79 -19.22 30.40
N ALA A 15 7.37 -19.00 31.65
CA ALA A 15 6.62 -17.81 32.03
C ALA A 15 7.41 -16.51 31.80
N GLY A 16 8.71 -16.51 32.12
CA GLY A 16 9.60 -15.38 31.84
C GLY A 16 9.71 -15.07 30.34
N VAL A 17 9.86 -16.10 29.51
CA VAL A 17 9.95 -15.96 28.05
C VAL A 17 8.66 -15.37 27.45
N VAL A 18 7.49 -15.88 27.86
CA VAL A 18 6.20 -15.37 27.37
C VAL A 18 5.96 -13.92 27.78
N ALA A 19 6.37 -13.53 28.99
CA ALA A 19 6.27 -12.14 29.45
C ALA A 19 7.08 -11.17 28.56
N ILE A 20 8.32 -11.55 28.20
CA ILE A 20 9.16 -10.73 27.33
C ILE A 20 8.58 -10.67 25.90
N ILE A 21 8.14 -11.81 25.35
CA ILE A 21 7.50 -11.85 24.02
C ILE A 21 6.25 -10.96 23.99
N GLY A 22 5.43 -10.97 25.03
CA GLY A 22 4.24 -10.11 25.12
C GLY A 22 4.58 -8.62 25.02
N ILE A 23 5.64 -8.17 25.70
CA ILE A 23 6.11 -6.78 25.62
C ILE A 23 6.56 -6.46 24.19
N LEU A 24 7.37 -7.33 23.57
CA LEU A 24 7.87 -7.11 22.20
C LEU A 24 6.72 -7.06 21.16
N VAL A 25 5.76 -7.97 21.25
CA VAL A 25 4.60 -8.01 20.35
C VAL A 25 3.76 -6.75 20.49
N SER A 26 3.54 -6.25 21.72
CA SER A 26 2.76 -5.03 21.93
C SER A 26 3.34 -3.80 21.22
N ILE A 27 4.67 -3.64 21.25
CA ILE A 27 5.38 -2.56 20.57
C ILE A 27 5.32 -2.76 19.05
N ALA A 28 5.54 -3.99 18.57
CA ALA A 28 5.53 -4.32 17.16
C ALA A 28 4.18 -4.00 16.50
N VAL A 29 3.06 -4.40 17.12
CA VAL A 29 1.71 -4.15 16.61
C VAL A 29 1.44 -2.65 16.46
N ALA A 30 1.78 -1.86 17.48
CA ALA A 30 1.59 -0.41 17.42
C ALA A 30 2.42 0.22 16.29
N SER A 31 3.69 -0.19 16.13
CA SER A 31 4.56 0.38 15.09
C SER A 31 4.12 0.03 13.66
N TYR A 32 3.62 -1.20 13.44
CA TYR A 32 3.28 -1.71 12.12
C TYR A 32 2.11 -0.96 11.46
N THR A 33 1.11 -0.57 12.24
CA THR A 33 -0.09 0.11 11.71
C THR A 33 0.23 1.51 11.19
N PHE A 34 1.03 2.29 11.94
CA PHE A 34 1.43 3.65 11.54
C PHE A 34 2.33 3.66 10.31
N THR A 35 3.33 2.77 10.24
CA THR A 35 4.25 2.72 9.09
C THR A 35 3.54 2.30 7.82
N THR A 36 2.61 1.36 7.93
CA THR A 36 1.84 0.83 6.80
C THR A 36 0.88 1.89 6.25
N SER A 37 0.13 2.59 7.12
CA SER A 37 -0.75 3.68 6.69
C SER A 37 0.00 4.77 5.93
N ARG A 38 1.15 5.24 6.46
CA ARG A 38 1.96 6.25 5.78
C ARG A 38 2.54 5.74 4.46
N ALA A 39 3.01 4.50 4.41
CA ALA A 39 3.49 3.89 3.17
C ALA A 39 2.39 3.85 2.10
N HIS A 40 1.15 3.53 2.49
CA HIS A 40 0.03 3.52 1.56
C HIS A 40 -0.32 4.89 1.00
N SER A 41 -0.32 5.96 1.81
CA SER A 41 -0.59 7.32 1.32
C SER A 41 0.50 7.78 0.35
N VAL A 42 1.77 7.55 0.68
CA VAL A 42 2.90 7.89 -0.21
C VAL A 42 2.85 7.10 -1.52
N ALA A 43 2.52 5.80 -1.46
CA ALA A 43 2.37 4.98 -2.64
C ALA A 43 1.18 5.41 -3.50
N CYS A 44 0.05 5.79 -2.89
CA CYS A 44 -1.11 6.31 -3.61
C CYS A 44 -0.77 7.61 -4.35
N GLU A 45 -0.06 8.53 -3.69
CA GLU A 45 0.38 9.77 -4.29
C GLU A 45 1.39 9.54 -5.43
N SER A 46 2.30 8.56 -5.26
CA SER A 46 3.19 8.15 -6.34
C SER A 46 2.42 7.62 -7.55
N ASN A 47 1.40 6.79 -7.34
CA ASN A 47 0.55 6.29 -8.41
C ASN A 47 -0.17 7.45 -9.14
N ARG A 48 -0.73 8.42 -8.40
CA ARG A 48 -1.37 9.61 -8.99
C ARG A 48 -0.42 10.38 -9.90
N ARG A 49 0.83 10.59 -9.48
CA ARG A 49 1.85 11.28 -10.29
C ARG A 49 2.23 10.50 -11.55
N THR A 50 2.35 9.18 -11.45
CA THR A 50 2.58 8.33 -12.63
C THR A 50 1.43 8.45 -13.62
N LEU A 51 0.18 8.44 -13.13
CA LEU A 51 -1.01 8.59 -13.94
C LEU A 51 -1.11 9.99 -14.57
N ASP A 52 -0.76 11.04 -13.84
CA ASP A 52 -0.67 12.40 -14.39
C ASP A 52 0.36 12.48 -15.52
N GLY A 53 1.53 11.86 -15.35
CA GLY A 53 2.52 11.73 -16.41
C GLY A 53 1.97 10.99 -17.64
N ALA A 54 1.19 9.93 -17.43
CA ALA A 54 0.50 9.22 -18.51
C ALA A 54 -0.55 10.11 -19.21
N VAL A 55 -1.29 10.94 -18.48
CA VAL A 55 -2.20 11.94 -19.07
C VAL A 55 -1.44 12.92 -19.96
N GLN A 56 -0.29 13.42 -19.49
CA GLN A 56 0.53 14.34 -20.29
C GLN A 56 1.05 13.67 -21.57
N LEU A 57 1.43 12.39 -21.50
CA LEU A 57 1.86 11.62 -22.65
C LEU A 57 0.71 11.36 -23.64
N TYR A 58 -0.46 10.97 -23.15
CA TYR A 58 -1.67 10.84 -23.96
C TYR A 58 -1.98 12.15 -24.69
N ARG A 59 -1.90 13.29 -23.98
CA ARG A 59 -2.15 14.61 -24.57
C ARG A 59 -1.11 14.94 -25.65
N ALA A 60 0.15 14.55 -25.47
CA ALA A 60 1.19 14.76 -26.48
C ALA A 60 0.87 14.02 -27.78
N ASP A 61 0.40 12.77 -27.68
CA ASP A 61 0.05 11.95 -28.85
C ASP A 61 -1.29 12.37 -29.49
N ASN A 62 -2.23 12.85 -28.69
CA ASN A 62 -3.60 13.17 -29.13
C ASN A 62 -3.82 14.67 -29.38
N SER A 63 -2.78 15.41 -29.77
CA SER A 63 -2.87 16.83 -30.13
C SER A 63 -3.48 17.71 -29.03
N GLY A 64 -3.19 17.40 -27.77
CA GLY A 64 -3.61 18.15 -26.60
C GLY A 64 -5.01 17.81 -26.07
N ARG A 65 -5.72 16.86 -26.69
CA ARG A 65 -7.04 16.38 -26.23
C ARG A 65 -6.96 15.81 -24.82
N ALA A 66 -7.90 16.21 -23.96
CA ALA A 66 -8.08 15.59 -22.66
C ALA A 66 -8.53 14.13 -22.82
N ILE A 67 -8.20 13.29 -21.84
CA ILE A 67 -8.78 11.94 -21.74
C ILE A 67 -10.24 12.04 -21.32
N ASP A 68 -11.06 11.11 -21.81
CA ASP A 68 -12.47 11.00 -21.42
C ASP A 68 -12.63 10.04 -20.24
N ASP A 69 -11.82 8.97 -20.21
CA ASP A 69 -11.80 7.98 -19.13
C ASP A 69 -10.37 7.64 -18.71
N ILE A 70 -10.19 7.18 -17.46
CA ILE A 70 -8.88 6.79 -16.95
C ILE A 70 -8.31 5.55 -17.67
N THR A 71 -9.17 4.72 -18.27
CA THR A 71 -8.79 3.57 -19.11
C THR A 71 -8.08 3.99 -20.40
N ASP A 72 -8.24 5.22 -20.88
CA ASP A 72 -7.48 5.76 -22.02
C ASP A 72 -5.96 5.79 -21.75
N LEU A 73 -5.55 5.68 -20.48
CA LEU A 73 -4.16 5.66 -20.04
C LEU A 73 -3.54 4.25 -20.03
N GLU A 74 -4.33 3.18 -20.18
CA GLU A 74 -3.82 1.80 -20.22
C GLU A 74 -2.64 1.58 -21.19
N PRO A 75 -2.63 2.12 -22.43
CA PRO A 75 -1.48 1.95 -23.33
C PRO A 75 -0.21 2.70 -22.88
N TYR A 76 -0.32 3.61 -21.92
CA TYR A 76 0.77 4.46 -21.44
C TYR A 76 1.36 3.98 -20.10
N ILE A 77 0.87 2.86 -19.56
CA ILE A 77 1.24 2.37 -18.23
C ILE A 77 1.56 0.88 -18.31
N GLU A 78 2.72 0.47 -17.78
CA GLU A 78 3.15 -0.94 -17.81
C GLU A 78 2.27 -1.86 -16.97
N ASN A 79 1.69 -1.37 -15.87
CA ASN A 79 0.86 -2.14 -14.95
C ASN A 79 -0.41 -1.36 -14.54
N PRO A 80 -1.45 -1.34 -15.38
CA PRO A 80 -2.66 -0.54 -15.15
C PRO A 80 -3.40 -0.95 -13.87
N VAL A 81 -3.51 -2.25 -13.59
CA VAL A 81 -4.28 -2.76 -12.44
C VAL A 81 -3.73 -2.29 -11.09
N SER A 82 -2.40 -2.17 -10.94
CA SER A 82 -1.77 -1.68 -9.71
C SER A 82 -1.67 -0.15 -9.68
N ALA A 83 -1.51 0.50 -10.83
CA ALA A 83 -1.50 1.96 -10.93
C ALA A 83 -2.86 2.58 -10.60
N PHE A 84 -3.96 1.94 -11.03
CA PHE A 84 -5.32 2.44 -10.81
C PHE A 84 -5.89 2.10 -9.43
N ARG A 85 -5.20 1.38 -8.55
CA ARG A 85 -5.73 0.99 -7.24
C ARG A 85 -5.06 1.75 -6.10
N CYS A 86 -5.87 2.07 -5.07
CA CYS A 86 -5.35 2.61 -3.83
C CYS A 86 -4.69 1.51 -2.98
N PRO A 87 -3.43 1.66 -2.55
CA PRO A 87 -2.77 0.66 -1.69
C PRO A 87 -3.42 0.50 -0.31
N ALA A 88 -4.03 1.56 0.24
CA ALA A 88 -4.74 1.50 1.52
C ALA A 88 -6.13 0.84 1.41
N ALA A 89 -6.75 0.93 0.23
CA ALA A 89 -8.07 0.41 -0.05
C ALA A 89 -8.07 -0.23 -1.45
N PRO A 90 -7.65 -1.50 -1.60
CA PRO A 90 -7.45 -2.14 -2.90
C PRO A 90 -8.74 -2.36 -3.71
N THR A 91 -9.91 -2.12 -3.09
CA THR A 91 -11.23 -2.11 -3.73
C THR A 91 -11.60 -0.75 -4.30
N VAL A 92 -10.88 0.32 -3.93
CA VAL A 92 -11.09 1.68 -4.42
C VAL A 92 -10.11 1.94 -5.55
N SER A 93 -10.64 2.26 -6.73
CA SER A 93 -9.85 2.71 -7.87
C SER A 93 -9.67 4.23 -7.85
N LEU A 94 -8.55 4.69 -8.41
CA LEU A 94 -8.33 6.08 -8.74
C LEU A 94 -9.22 6.43 -9.94
N SER A 95 -9.74 7.65 -9.95
CA SER A 95 -10.59 8.16 -11.03
C SER A 95 -9.95 9.41 -11.64
N TYR A 96 -10.19 9.63 -12.92
CA TYR A 96 -9.88 10.90 -13.54
C TYR A 96 -11.07 11.86 -13.38
N ASN A 97 -10.80 13.09 -12.96
CA ASN A 97 -11.79 14.16 -12.91
C ASN A 97 -11.57 15.10 -14.10
N ALA A 98 -12.45 15.01 -15.10
CA ALA A 98 -12.37 15.80 -16.33
C ALA A 98 -12.57 17.31 -16.11
N THR A 99 -13.12 17.73 -14.96
CA THR A 99 -13.33 19.15 -14.64
C THR A 99 -12.07 19.80 -14.08
N THR A 100 -11.33 19.09 -13.24
CA THR A 100 -10.07 19.57 -12.65
C THR A 100 -8.84 19.16 -13.47
N GLY A 101 -8.98 18.16 -14.34
CA GLY A 101 -7.89 17.56 -15.09
C GLY A 101 -6.94 16.74 -14.22
N GLN A 102 -7.40 16.28 -13.06
CA GLN A 102 -6.56 15.61 -12.06
C GLN A 102 -7.03 14.19 -11.78
N ILE A 103 -6.08 13.36 -11.34
CA ILE A 103 -6.34 12.02 -10.83
C ILE A 103 -6.70 12.11 -9.35
N GLU A 104 -7.87 11.60 -8.98
CA GLU A 104 -8.42 11.64 -7.63
C GLU A 104 -8.50 10.24 -7.02
N CYS A 105 -8.27 10.17 -5.71
CA CYS A 105 -8.46 8.95 -4.94
C CYS A 105 -9.60 9.16 -3.94
N ALA A 106 -10.67 8.38 -4.03
CA ALA A 106 -11.81 8.52 -3.10
C ALA A 106 -11.46 8.20 -1.63
N TYR A 107 -10.34 7.50 -1.39
CA TYR A 107 -9.89 7.14 -0.04
C TYR A 107 -8.96 8.19 0.59
N HIS A 108 -8.15 8.86 -0.22
CA HIS A 108 -7.27 9.95 0.22
C HIS A 108 -7.78 11.26 -0.39
N ALA A 109 -8.76 11.86 0.29
CA ALA A 109 -9.25 13.19 -0.05
C ALA A 109 -8.25 14.23 0.47
N GLU A 110 -7.32 14.62 -0.38
CA GLU A 110 -6.41 15.75 -0.17
C GLU A 110 -6.69 16.86 -1.19
#